data_AF-A0A3S8ZYD2-F1
#
_entry.id   AF-A0A3S8ZYD2-F1
#
_cell.length_a   1.000
_cell.length_b   1.000
_cell.length_c   1.000
_cell.angle_alpha   90.00
_cell.angle_beta   90.00
_cell.angle_gamma   90.00
#
_symmetry.space_group_name_H-M   'P 1'
#
loop_
_entity.id
_entity.type
_entity.pdbx_description
1 polymer ?
#
loop_
_entity_poly.entity_id
_entity_poly.type
_entity_poly.pdbx_seq_one_letter_code
_entity_poly.pdbx_strand_id
1 'polypeptide(L)'
;MFRNFRTDIETILENDPAARNKLEVAFTYSGLHAIWAHRIAHTFYKRNWFTIARLISQTSRFFTGIEIHPGATIGSKLFIDHGMGIVIGETCEIGDNVVIYQGVTLGGTGKEKGKRHPTIGNNVVIASGAKVLGSFKVGDNVNIGANSVVLREVPPNSTVVGIPGRVVKRDGARVGDRLDHTQLPDPVIEMLRVMQKEVSELRLELEKEKRKAREEKRENEPANL
;
A
#
# COMPACT_ATOMS: atom_id res chain seq x y z
N MET A 1 -14.20 -15.15 22.00
CA MET A 1 -12.73 -15.18 22.21
C MET A 1 -12.16 -16.55 21.84
N PHE A 2 -12.50 -17.64 22.54
CA PHE A 2 -11.96 -18.99 22.28
C PHE A 2 -12.20 -19.56 20.87
N ARG A 3 -13.35 -19.25 20.26
CA ARG A 3 -13.69 -19.71 18.90
C ARG A 3 -12.75 -19.14 17.83
N ASN A 4 -12.10 -18.00 18.10
CA ASN A 4 -11.23 -17.34 17.13
C ASN A 4 -9.81 -17.91 17.15
N PHE A 5 -9.31 -18.43 18.28
CA PHE A 5 -7.93 -18.94 18.38
C PHE A 5 -7.68 -20.16 17.49
N ARG A 6 -8.60 -21.13 17.49
CA ARG A 6 -8.48 -22.30 16.60
C ARG A 6 -8.56 -21.89 15.14
N THR A 7 -9.51 -21.03 14.81
CA THR A 7 -9.67 -20.48 13.46
C THR A 7 -8.43 -19.71 13.00
N ASP A 8 -7.80 -18.92 13.87
CA ASP A 8 -6.58 -18.16 13.55
C ASP A 8 -5.40 -19.12 13.23
N ILE A 9 -5.25 -20.23 13.96
CA ILE A 9 -4.24 -21.28 13.67
C ILE A 9 -4.54 -22.02 12.36
N GLU A 10 -5.80 -22.38 12.14
CA GLU A 10 -6.23 -23.07 10.91
C GLU A 10 -6.02 -22.18 9.68
N THR A 11 -6.30 -20.88 9.80
CA THR A 11 -6.06 -19.91 8.74
C THR A 11 -4.58 -19.87 8.33
N ILE A 12 -3.65 -19.94 9.30
CA ILE A 12 -2.21 -19.97 8.99
C ILE A 12 -1.84 -21.25 8.23
N LEU A 13 -2.31 -22.41 8.70
CA LEU A 13 -2.03 -23.69 8.04
C LEU A 13 -2.60 -23.77 6.62
N GLU A 14 -3.72 -23.10 6.35
CA GLU A 14 -4.32 -23.04 5.01
C GLU A 14 -3.57 -22.09 4.06
N ASN A 15 -2.97 -21.01 4.57
CA ASN A 15 -2.38 -19.95 3.75
C ASN A 15 -0.85 -20.01 3.65
N ASP A 16 -0.16 -20.67 4.59
CA ASP A 16 1.30 -20.75 4.60
C ASP A 16 1.81 -22.17 4.30
N PRO A 17 2.41 -22.40 3.12
CA PRO A 17 3.01 -23.68 2.77
C PRO A 17 4.17 -24.12 3.70
N ALA A 18 4.79 -23.19 4.43
CA ALA A 18 5.87 -23.49 5.36
C ALA A 18 5.38 -24.04 6.70
N ALA A 19 4.09 -23.85 7.03
CA ALA A 19 3.51 -24.27 8.29
C ALA A 19 3.33 -25.80 8.35
N ARG A 20 4.15 -26.49 9.15
CA ARG A 20 4.15 -27.97 9.17
C ARG A 20 3.10 -28.57 10.12
N ASN A 21 2.87 -27.93 11.26
CA ASN A 21 1.96 -28.44 12.28
C ASN A 21 1.40 -27.34 13.19
N LYS A 22 0.28 -27.62 13.87
CA LYS A 22 -0.43 -26.67 14.75
C LYS A 22 0.41 -26.16 15.93
N LEU A 23 1.29 -27.00 16.49
CA LEU A 23 2.11 -26.63 17.64
C LEU A 23 3.18 -25.62 17.23
N GLU A 24 3.92 -25.91 16.16
CA GLU A 24 4.90 -25.02 15.57
C GLU A 24 4.27 -23.66 15.27
N VAL A 25 3.12 -23.64 14.60
CA VAL A 25 2.39 -22.40 14.31
C VAL A 25 2.07 -21.61 15.58
N ALA A 26 1.51 -22.29 16.59
CA ALA A 26 1.13 -21.66 17.85
C ALA A 26 2.32 -21.05 18.61
N PHE A 27 3.51 -21.63 18.52
CA PHE A 27 4.69 -21.19 19.28
C PHE A 27 5.64 -20.27 18.51
N THR A 28 5.63 -20.27 17.18
CA THR A 28 6.65 -19.58 16.37
C THR A 28 6.12 -18.39 15.56
N TYR A 29 4.81 -18.30 15.32
CA TYR A 29 4.27 -17.25 14.44
C TYR A 29 4.01 -15.95 15.20
N SER A 30 4.89 -14.98 14.99
CA SER A 30 4.77 -13.63 15.59
C SER A 30 3.47 -12.92 15.20
N GLY A 31 3.00 -13.13 13.96
CA GLY A 31 1.72 -12.63 13.46
C GLY A 31 0.54 -13.10 14.33
N LEU A 32 0.51 -14.39 14.65
CA LEU A 32 -0.50 -15.00 15.51
C LEU A 32 -0.46 -14.43 16.92
N HIS A 33 0.74 -14.32 17.51
CA HIS A 33 0.92 -13.76 18.85
C HIS A 33 0.45 -12.30 18.94
N ALA A 34 0.74 -11.50 17.91
CA ALA A 34 0.28 -10.11 17.85
C ALA A 34 -1.25 -9.99 17.77
N ILE A 35 -1.90 -10.86 17.00
CA ILE A 35 -3.37 -10.90 16.90
C ILE A 35 -3.97 -11.28 18.26
N TRP A 36 -3.44 -12.30 18.93
CA TRP A 36 -3.93 -12.73 20.24
C TRP A 36 -3.76 -11.65 21.31
N ALA A 37 -2.58 -11.03 21.37
CA ALA A 37 -2.32 -9.91 22.27
C ALA A 37 -3.25 -8.73 21.98
N HIS A 38 -3.49 -8.40 20.70
CA HIS A 38 -4.46 -7.38 20.31
C HIS A 38 -5.88 -7.72 20.79
N ARG A 39 -6.36 -8.96 20.60
CA ARG A 39 -7.71 -9.35 21.05
C ARG A 39 -7.88 -9.17 22.58
N ILE A 40 -6.83 -9.43 23.35
CA ILE A 40 -6.81 -9.16 24.80
C ILE A 40 -6.80 -7.64 25.06
N ALA A 41 -5.88 -6.89 24.44
CA ALA A 41 -5.76 -5.44 24.59
C ALA A 41 -7.06 -4.70 24.21
N HIS A 42 -7.71 -5.11 23.12
CA HIS A 42 -8.96 -4.56 22.63
C HIS A 42 -10.11 -4.76 23.62
N THR A 43 -10.11 -5.85 24.39
CA THR A 43 -11.08 -6.08 25.46
C THR A 43 -10.92 -5.06 26.59
N PHE A 44 -9.68 -4.74 26.98
CA PHE A 44 -9.40 -3.68 27.95
C PHE A 44 -9.73 -2.29 27.39
N TYR A 45 -9.44 -2.04 26.11
CA TYR A 45 -9.78 -0.79 25.43
C TYR A 45 -11.29 -0.55 25.44
N LYS A 46 -12.10 -1.58 25.14
CA LYS A 46 -13.59 -1.51 25.20
C LYS A 46 -14.15 -1.28 26.61
N ARG A 47 -13.37 -1.58 27.65
CA ARG A 47 -13.70 -1.28 29.06
C ARG A 47 -13.17 0.08 29.52
N ASN A 48 -12.68 0.91 28.60
CA ASN A 48 -12.03 2.20 28.85
C ASN A 48 -10.75 2.12 29.69
N TRP A 49 -10.13 0.94 29.80
CA TRP A 49 -8.84 0.77 30.48
C TRP A 49 -7.69 0.99 29.51
N PHE A 50 -7.60 2.21 28.98
CA PHE A 50 -6.73 2.56 27.85
C PHE A 50 -5.25 2.35 28.15
N THR A 51 -4.79 2.68 29.35
CA THR A 51 -3.38 2.52 29.75
C THR A 51 -2.97 1.04 29.73
N ILE A 52 -3.79 0.15 30.28
CA ILE A 52 -3.53 -1.30 30.29
C ILE A 52 -3.55 -1.84 28.85
N ALA A 53 -4.54 -1.43 28.06
CA ALA A 53 -4.62 -1.81 26.65
C ALA A 53 -3.35 -1.38 25.88
N ARG A 54 -2.89 -0.14 26.09
CA ARG A 54 -1.67 0.38 25.46
C ARG A 54 -0.42 -0.36 25.93
N LEU A 55 -0.29 -0.65 27.22
CA LEU A 55 0.83 -1.45 27.75
C LEU A 55 0.91 -2.82 27.05
N ILE A 56 -0.22 -3.55 26.97
CA ILE A 56 -0.29 -4.85 26.27
C ILE A 56 0.13 -4.70 24.80
N SER A 57 -0.41 -3.71 24.08
CA SER A 57 -0.02 -3.48 22.68
C SER A 57 1.48 -3.17 22.51
N GLN A 58 2.07 -2.37 23.40
CA GLN A 58 3.49 -2.02 23.31
C GLN A 58 4.40 -3.20 23.66
N THR A 59 4.02 -4.01 24.65
CA THR A 59 4.72 -5.27 24.96
C THR A 59 4.65 -6.22 23.77
N SER A 60 3.47 -6.40 23.16
CA SER A 60 3.32 -7.20 21.94
C SER A 60 4.21 -6.71 20.81
N ARG A 61 4.22 -5.39 20.55
CA ARG A 61 5.07 -4.76 19.53
C ARG A 61 6.55 -5.04 19.78
N PHE A 62 7.00 -4.98 21.03
CA PHE A 62 8.39 -5.24 21.39
C PHE A 62 8.83 -6.67 21.01
N PHE A 63 8.00 -7.68 21.29
CA PHE A 63 8.34 -9.08 20.99
C PHE A 63 8.10 -9.49 19.53
N THR A 64 7.11 -8.88 18.86
CA THR A 64 6.67 -9.34 17.54
C THR A 64 7.10 -8.43 16.39
N GLY A 65 7.47 -7.17 16.67
CA GLY A 65 7.70 -6.15 15.64
C GLY A 65 6.43 -5.66 14.94
N ILE A 66 5.24 -6.09 15.39
CA ILE A 66 3.93 -5.74 14.82
C ILE A 66 3.23 -4.76 15.77
N GLU A 67 2.89 -3.58 15.28
CA GLU A 67 2.13 -2.59 16.03
C GLU A 67 0.66 -2.62 15.65
N ILE A 68 -0.20 -3.05 16.57
CA ILE A 68 -1.66 -3.00 16.42
C ILE A 68 -2.24 -2.14 17.54
N HIS A 69 -2.84 -1.00 17.19
CA HIS A 69 -3.48 -0.16 18.19
C HIS A 69 -4.67 -0.91 18.83
N PRO A 70 -4.87 -0.87 20.16
CA PRO A 70 -5.96 -1.60 20.82
C PRO A 70 -7.36 -1.17 20.37
N GLY A 71 -7.51 0.06 19.88
CA GLY A 71 -8.78 0.58 19.32
C GLY A 71 -9.15 0.03 17.95
N ALA A 72 -8.21 -0.59 17.22
CA ALA A 72 -8.51 -1.16 15.91
C ALA A 72 -9.54 -2.29 16.04
N THR A 73 -10.42 -2.42 15.05
CA THR A 73 -11.40 -3.50 14.99
C THR A 73 -10.94 -4.51 13.95
N ILE A 74 -10.79 -5.77 14.37
CA ILE A 74 -10.29 -6.85 13.52
C ILE A 74 -11.32 -7.97 13.47
N GLY A 75 -11.68 -8.37 12.26
CA GLY A 75 -12.53 -9.52 11.98
C GLY A 75 -11.90 -10.87 12.33
N SER A 76 -12.46 -11.89 11.71
CA SER A 76 -12.01 -13.28 11.76
C SER A 76 -11.03 -13.59 10.63
N LYS A 77 -10.16 -14.59 10.83
CA LYS A 77 -9.22 -15.04 9.80
C LYS A 77 -8.29 -13.94 9.28
N LEU A 78 -7.77 -13.09 10.17
CA LEU A 78 -6.65 -12.21 9.82
C LEU A 78 -5.38 -13.06 9.80
N PHE A 79 -4.69 -13.11 8.67
CA PHE A 79 -3.39 -13.73 8.55
C PHE A 79 -2.32 -12.65 8.40
N ILE A 80 -1.32 -12.68 9.29
CA ILE A 80 -0.16 -11.80 9.23
C ILE A 80 1.05 -12.65 8.91
N ASP A 81 1.58 -12.48 7.71
CA ASP A 81 2.78 -13.17 7.26
C ASP A 81 4.02 -12.27 7.39
N HIS A 82 5.09 -12.84 7.94
CA HIS A 82 6.37 -12.15 8.17
C HIS A 82 6.26 -10.80 8.89
N GLY A 83 5.27 -10.59 9.77
CA GLY A 83 4.71 -9.27 10.14
C GLY A 83 5.60 -8.12 10.67
N MET A 84 6.92 -8.26 10.73
CA MET A 84 7.86 -7.19 11.06
C MET A 84 7.52 -5.86 10.35
N GLY A 85 7.44 -4.78 11.13
CA GLY A 85 7.21 -3.43 10.59
C GLY A 85 5.77 -3.14 10.19
N ILE A 86 4.82 -4.02 10.51
CA ILE A 86 3.39 -3.71 10.34
C ILE A 86 2.95 -2.66 11.35
N VAL A 87 2.16 -1.70 10.89
CA VAL A 87 1.54 -0.65 11.73
C VAL A 87 0.05 -0.53 11.41
N ILE A 88 -0.81 -0.81 12.38
CA ILE A 88 -2.26 -0.70 12.28
C ILE A 88 -2.77 0.33 13.29
N GLY A 89 -3.32 1.42 12.76
CA GLY A 89 -3.72 2.55 13.58
C GLY A 89 -5.06 2.42 14.31
N GLU A 90 -5.33 3.40 15.19
CA GLU A 90 -6.40 3.34 16.19
C GLU A 90 -7.80 3.09 15.64
N THR A 91 -8.18 3.81 14.58
CA THR A 91 -9.54 3.76 14.03
C THR A 91 -9.63 2.87 12.80
N CYS A 92 -8.66 1.96 12.65
CA CYS A 92 -8.65 1.01 11.54
C CYS A 92 -9.71 -0.08 11.78
N GLU A 93 -10.41 -0.43 10.72
CA GLU A 93 -11.33 -1.56 10.69
C GLU A 93 -10.82 -2.54 9.65
N ILE A 94 -10.72 -3.81 10.01
CA ILE A 94 -10.26 -4.89 9.14
C ILE A 94 -11.34 -5.95 9.11
N GLY A 95 -11.82 -6.27 7.91
CA GLY A 95 -12.82 -7.31 7.66
C GLY A 95 -12.30 -8.73 7.91
N ASP A 96 -13.06 -9.69 7.40
CA ASP A 96 -12.78 -11.11 7.50
C ASP A 96 -11.86 -11.59 6.36
N ASN A 97 -11.07 -12.62 6.64
CA ASN A 97 -10.20 -13.29 5.66
C ASN A 97 -9.22 -12.32 4.97
N VAL A 98 -8.50 -11.54 5.77
CA VAL A 98 -7.53 -10.56 5.27
C VAL A 98 -6.11 -11.11 5.47
N VAL A 99 -5.27 -10.94 4.46
CA VAL A 99 -3.85 -11.30 4.51
C VAL A 99 -3.00 -10.03 4.48
N ILE A 100 -2.10 -9.87 5.44
CA ILE A 100 -1.20 -8.71 5.54
C ILE A 100 0.24 -9.21 5.63
N TYR A 101 1.09 -8.70 4.74
CA TYR A 101 2.52 -8.99 4.73
C TYR A 101 3.33 -7.95 5.50
N GLN A 102 4.62 -8.23 5.68
CA GLN A 102 5.57 -7.37 6.38
C GLN A 102 5.61 -5.92 5.89
N GLY A 103 5.91 -4.98 6.78
CA GLY A 103 6.10 -3.57 6.45
C GLY A 103 4.84 -2.83 5.98
N VAL A 104 3.65 -3.43 6.09
CA VAL A 104 2.39 -2.78 5.74
C VAL A 104 2.01 -1.70 6.77
N THR A 105 1.48 -0.57 6.30
CA THR A 105 0.93 0.47 7.19
C THR A 105 -0.52 0.75 6.84
N LEU A 106 -1.41 0.57 7.82
CA LEU A 106 -2.80 1.04 7.80
C LEU A 106 -2.88 2.30 8.67
N GLY A 107 -2.51 3.41 8.05
CA GLY A 107 -2.19 4.68 8.70
C GLY A 107 -3.25 5.74 8.50
N GLY A 108 -3.16 6.80 9.29
CA GLY A 108 -4.01 7.98 9.13
C GLY A 108 -3.34 9.12 8.39
N THR A 109 -4.15 10.05 7.90
CA THR A 109 -3.70 11.31 7.29
C THR A 109 -4.17 12.48 8.13
N GLY A 110 -3.31 13.50 8.31
CA GLY A 110 -3.67 14.73 9.04
C GLY A 110 -3.64 14.61 10.57
N LYS A 111 -4.10 15.66 11.25
CA LYS A 111 -4.10 15.80 12.73
C LYS A 111 -5.48 15.74 13.37
N GLU A 112 -6.52 15.48 12.60
CA GLU A 112 -7.89 15.53 13.10
C GLU A 112 -8.22 14.36 14.04
N LYS A 113 -9.09 14.65 15.02
CA LYS A 113 -9.58 13.66 15.96
C LYS A 113 -10.79 12.94 15.34
N GLY A 114 -10.80 11.62 15.42
CA GLY A 114 -11.89 10.77 14.89
C GLY A 114 -11.40 9.66 13.95
N LYS A 115 -12.30 9.21 13.07
CA LYS A 115 -12.01 8.22 12.02
C LYS A 115 -11.01 8.82 11.04
N ARG A 116 -9.83 8.21 10.96
CA ARG A 116 -8.69 8.69 10.17
C ARG A 116 -7.88 7.58 9.50
N HIS A 117 -8.14 6.33 9.88
CA HIS A 117 -7.48 5.13 9.35
C HIS A 117 -8.43 4.38 8.42
N PRO A 118 -7.90 3.52 7.54
CA PRO A 118 -8.72 2.86 6.53
C PRO A 118 -9.69 1.84 7.13
N THR A 119 -10.76 1.58 6.38
CA THR A 119 -11.62 0.41 6.56
C THR A 119 -11.32 -0.59 5.45
N ILE A 120 -10.77 -1.73 5.81
CA ILE A 120 -10.41 -2.83 4.90
C ILE A 120 -11.58 -3.82 4.84
N GLY A 121 -12.07 -4.10 3.63
CA GLY A 121 -13.11 -5.09 3.37
C GLY A 121 -12.66 -6.54 3.61
N ASN A 122 -13.50 -7.46 3.17
CA ASN A 122 -13.27 -8.90 3.32
C ASN A 122 -12.43 -9.45 2.16
N ASN A 123 -11.73 -10.56 2.37
CA ASN A 123 -10.92 -11.24 1.33
C ASN A 123 -9.88 -10.32 0.69
N VAL A 124 -9.25 -9.45 1.50
CA VAL A 124 -8.26 -8.49 1.01
C VAL A 124 -6.85 -9.01 1.26
N VAL A 125 -6.00 -8.90 0.25
CA VAL A 125 -4.55 -9.17 0.38
C VAL A 125 -3.79 -7.86 0.29
N ILE A 126 -2.96 -7.57 1.29
CA ILE A 126 -2.12 -6.38 1.36
C ILE A 126 -0.66 -6.83 1.36
N ALA A 127 -0.03 -6.74 0.19
CA ALA A 127 1.32 -7.22 -0.02
C ALA A 127 2.39 -6.35 0.66
N SER A 128 3.59 -6.93 0.76
CA SER A 128 4.69 -6.42 1.57
C SER A 128 4.98 -4.94 1.29
N GLY A 129 5.13 -4.15 2.34
CA GLY A 129 5.54 -2.75 2.26
C GLY A 129 4.44 -1.77 1.81
N ALA A 130 3.24 -2.24 1.48
CA ALA A 130 2.16 -1.34 1.06
C ALA A 130 1.73 -0.36 2.18
N LYS A 131 1.28 0.83 1.78
CA LYS A 131 0.81 1.89 2.67
C LYS A 131 -0.61 2.27 2.27
N VAL A 132 -1.57 2.11 3.18
CA VAL A 132 -2.96 2.54 2.98
C VAL A 132 -3.23 3.64 4.00
N LEU A 133 -3.34 4.88 3.53
CA LEU A 133 -3.28 6.06 4.38
C LEU A 133 -4.54 6.92 4.21
N GLY A 134 -5.34 7.01 5.27
CA GLY A 134 -6.52 7.88 5.33
C GLY A 134 -7.80 7.14 5.70
N SER A 135 -8.86 7.92 5.95
CA SER A 135 -10.19 7.40 6.31
C SER A 135 -11.02 7.12 5.07
N PHE A 136 -10.75 5.99 4.42
CA PHE A 136 -11.54 5.54 3.27
C PHE A 136 -11.70 4.03 3.26
N LYS A 137 -12.63 3.54 2.45
CA LYS A 137 -12.91 2.10 2.31
C LYS A 137 -12.06 1.47 1.20
N VAL A 138 -11.45 0.33 1.52
CA VAL A 138 -10.99 -0.66 0.55
C VAL A 138 -12.07 -1.73 0.44
N GLY A 139 -12.60 -1.95 -0.75
CA GLY A 139 -13.66 -2.92 -1.00
C GLY A 139 -13.24 -4.38 -0.77
N ASP A 140 -14.21 -5.28 -0.92
CA ASP A 140 -13.98 -6.71 -0.74
C ASP A 140 -13.24 -7.31 -1.95
N ASN A 141 -12.54 -8.44 -1.75
CA ASN A 141 -11.80 -9.16 -2.79
C ASN A 141 -10.74 -8.29 -3.50
N VAL A 142 -10.06 -7.43 -2.73
CA VAL A 142 -9.05 -6.51 -3.26
C VAL A 142 -7.65 -7.05 -3.04
N ASN A 143 -6.77 -6.87 -4.03
CA ASN A 143 -5.34 -7.14 -3.91
C ASN A 143 -4.55 -5.82 -3.99
N ILE A 144 -3.85 -5.45 -2.93
CA ILE A 144 -2.94 -4.30 -2.92
C ILE A 144 -1.52 -4.83 -3.12
N GLY A 145 -0.88 -4.40 -4.20
CA GLY A 145 0.46 -4.84 -4.57
C GLY A 145 1.56 -4.29 -3.66
N ALA A 146 2.71 -4.96 -3.68
CA ALA A 146 3.83 -4.62 -2.81
C ALA A 146 4.28 -3.16 -3.01
N ASN A 147 4.66 -2.50 -1.92
CA ASN A 147 5.11 -1.10 -1.87
C ASN A 147 4.12 -0.07 -2.46
N SER A 148 2.86 -0.45 -2.70
CA SER A 148 1.87 0.49 -3.23
C SER A 148 1.46 1.51 -2.16
N VAL A 149 1.16 2.75 -2.57
CA VAL A 149 0.69 3.80 -1.67
C VAL A 149 -0.74 4.18 -2.03
N VAL A 150 -1.71 3.63 -1.30
CA VAL A 150 -3.15 3.83 -1.54
C VAL A 150 -3.64 5.02 -0.72
N LEU A 151 -4.16 6.02 -1.42
CA LEU A 151 -4.59 7.31 -0.85
C LEU A 151 -6.07 7.63 -1.13
N ARG A 152 -6.81 6.68 -1.70
CA ARG A 152 -8.21 6.85 -2.09
C ARG A 152 -8.95 5.52 -2.03
N GLU A 153 -10.27 5.59 -2.04
CA GLU A 153 -11.15 4.43 -2.06
C GLU A 153 -10.80 3.46 -3.19
N VAL A 154 -10.93 2.17 -2.87
CA VAL A 154 -10.68 1.07 -3.81
C VAL A 154 -11.98 0.29 -3.97
N PRO A 155 -12.55 0.22 -5.19
CA PRO A 155 -13.74 -0.59 -5.44
C PRO A 155 -13.50 -2.08 -5.13
N PRO A 156 -14.54 -2.86 -4.82
CA PRO A 156 -14.43 -4.31 -4.70
C PRO A 156 -13.84 -4.99 -5.95
N ASN A 157 -13.39 -6.23 -5.79
CA ASN A 157 -12.85 -7.10 -6.85
C ASN A 157 -11.68 -6.49 -7.63
N SER A 158 -10.90 -5.62 -6.99
CA SER A 158 -9.90 -4.79 -7.67
C SER A 158 -8.46 -5.15 -7.32
N THR A 159 -7.51 -4.83 -8.19
CA THR A 159 -6.07 -4.88 -7.88
C THR A 159 -5.48 -3.48 -7.96
N VAL A 160 -4.72 -3.07 -6.94
CA VAL A 160 -4.09 -1.75 -6.85
C VAL A 160 -2.58 -1.89 -6.82
N VAL A 161 -1.86 -1.13 -7.65
CA VAL A 161 -0.39 -1.10 -7.67
C VAL A 161 0.15 0.32 -7.81
N GLY A 162 1.40 0.53 -7.37
CA GLY A 162 2.18 1.74 -7.64
C GLY A 162 2.09 2.85 -6.59
N ILE A 163 2.81 3.95 -6.85
CA ILE A 163 2.94 5.11 -5.97
C ILE A 163 2.69 6.39 -6.80
N PRO A 164 1.53 7.07 -6.67
CA PRO A 164 0.36 6.66 -5.89
C PRO A 164 -0.36 5.46 -6.52
N GLY A 165 -1.04 4.68 -5.69
CA GLY A 165 -1.74 3.46 -6.06
C GLY A 165 -2.86 3.71 -7.08
N ARG A 166 -2.90 2.89 -8.12
CA ARG A 166 -3.94 2.90 -9.16
C ARG A 166 -4.55 1.51 -9.32
N VAL A 167 -5.86 1.48 -9.57
CA VAL A 167 -6.58 0.24 -9.88
C VAL A 167 -6.19 -0.22 -11.29
N VAL A 168 -5.67 -1.44 -11.41
CA VAL A 168 -5.22 -2.05 -12.68
C VAL A 168 -6.09 -3.23 -13.12
N LYS A 169 -6.84 -3.82 -12.19
CA LYS A 169 -7.77 -4.93 -12.45
C LYS A 169 -9.05 -4.68 -11.67
N ARG A 170 -10.21 -5.07 -12.21
CA ARG A 170 -11.52 -5.04 -11.57
C ARG A 170 -12.40 -6.14 -12.16
N ASP A 171 -13.09 -6.90 -11.31
CA ASP A 171 -14.01 -7.97 -11.72
C ASP A 171 -13.37 -9.00 -12.66
N GLY A 172 -12.12 -9.37 -12.41
CA GLY A 172 -11.40 -10.34 -13.25
C GLY A 172 -10.83 -9.74 -14.55
N ALA A 173 -11.34 -8.60 -15.01
CA ALA A 173 -10.87 -7.88 -16.19
C ALA A 173 -9.80 -6.83 -15.83
N ARG A 174 -8.84 -6.60 -16.73
CA ARG A 174 -7.96 -5.44 -16.61
C ARG A 174 -8.80 -4.17 -16.80
N VAL A 175 -8.69 -3.22 -15.88
CA VAL A 175 -9.35 -1.92 -16.05
C VAL A 175 -8.50 -1.11 -17.02
N GLY A 176 -9.08 -0.79 -18.18
CA GLY A 176 -8.34 -0.21 -19.30
C GLY A 176 -7.89 -1.31 -20.25
N ASP A 177 -8.85 -1.86 -21.00
CA ASP A 177 -8.54 -2.72 -22.14
C ASP A 177 -8.05 -1.83 -23.29
N ARG A 178 -6.75 -1.50 -23.24
CA ARG A 178 -6.02 -1.02 -24.42
C ARG A 178 -4.50 -1.09 -24.38
N LEU A 179 -3.81 -1.49 -23.30
CA LEU A 179 -2.34 -1.39 -23.27
C LEU A 179 -1.68 -2.53 -22.47
N ASP A 180 -1.10 -3.44 -23.25
CA ASP A 180 0.05 -4.28 -22.93
C ASP A 180 1.06 -3.51 -22.06
N HIS A 181 1.52 -4.09 -20.94
CA HIS A 181 2.40 -3.39 -19.98
C HIS A 181 3.85 -3.28 -20.46
N THR A 182 4.15 -3.83 -21.64
CA THR A 182 5.35 -3.47 -22.41
C THR A 182 5.16 -2.20 -23.26
N GLN A 183 3.93 -1.68 -23.37
CA GLN A 183 3.55 -0.57 -24.25
C GLN A 183 2.63 0.48 -23.59
N LEU A 184 2.55 0.58 -22.26
CA LEU A 184 1.90 1.73 -21.63
C LEU A 184 2.79 2.99 -21.80
N PRO A 185 2.26 4.13 -22.28
CA PRO A 185 2.93 5.40 -22.16
C PRO A 185 3.00 5.74 -20.67
N ASP A 186 4.14 5.46 -20.05
CA ASP A 186 4.44 5.96 -18.72
C ASP A 186 4.27 7.49 -18.78
N PRO A 187 3.44 8.12 -17.94
CA PRO A 187 3.20 9.56 -18.00
C PRO A 187 4.49 10.37 -17.82
N VAL A 188 5.50 9.82 -17.12
CA VAL A 188 6.85 10.37 -17.08
C VAL A 188 7.53 10.20 -18.43
N ILE A 189 7.43 9.03 -19.08
CA ILE A 189 7.94 8.82 -20.44
C ILE A 189 7.22 9.70 -21.47
N GLU A 190 5.91 9.92 -21.38
CA GLU A 190 5.20 10.84 -22.27
C GLU A 190 5.63 12.27 -22.03
N MET A 191 5.72 12.70 -20.77
CA MET A 191 6.26 14.02 -20.43
C MET A 191 7.68 14.18 -21.00
N LEU A 192 8.52 13.16 -20.84
CA LEU A 192 9.89 13.13 -21.39
C LEU A 192 9.90 13.13 -22.92
N ARG A 193 8.98 12.44 -23.59
CA ARG A 193 8.86 12.45 -25.05
C ARG A 193 8.40 13.82 -25.57
N VAL A 194 7.44 14.44 -24.89
CA VAL A 194 6.97 15.80 -25.22
C VAL A 194 8.10 16.80 -25.02
N MET A 195 8.79 16.73 -23.88
CA MET A 195 9.99 17.54 -23.62
C MET A 195 11.09 17.30 -24.66
N GLN A 196 11.33 16.04 -25.05
CA GLN A 196 12.33 15.72 -26.07
C GLN A 196 11.96 16.32 -27.42
N LYS A 197 10.67 16.30 -27.79
CA LYS A 197 10.16 16.91 -29.01
C LYS A 197 10.34 18.42 -29.00
N GLU A 198 9.96 19.10 -27.92
CA GLU A 198 10.20 20.55 -27.74
C GLU A 198 11.69 20.89 -27.84
N VAL A 199 12.56 20.11 -27.17
CA VAL A 199 14.01 20.31 -27.25
C VAL A 199 14.54 20.14 -28.67
N SER A 200 14.01 19.18 -29.44
CA SER A 200 14.39 18.99 -30.84
C SER A 200 13.91 20.14 -31.74
N GLU A 201 12.69 20.63 -31.54
CA GLU A 201 12.14 21.78 -32.28
C GLU A 201 12.96 23.05 -32.00
N LEU A 202 13.24 23.33 -30.71
CA LEU A 202 14.08 24.46 -30.31
C LEU A 202 15.50 24.38 -30.89
N ARG A 203 16.10 23.18 -30.98
CA ARG A 203 17.42 23.01 -31.62
C ARG A 203 17.39 23.35 -33.11
N LEU A 204 16.33 22.97 -33.82
CA LEU A 204 16.18 23.28 -35.25
C LEU A 204 15.99 24.77 -35.50
N GLU A 205 15.19 25.45 -34.68
CA GLU A 205 15.04 26.90 -34.75
C GLU A 205 16.36 27.60 -34.45
N LEU A 206 17.08 27.16 -33.41
CA LEU A 206 18.38 27.73 -33.07
C LEU A 206 19.39 27.60 -34.22
N GLU A 207 19.43 26.46 -34.93
CA GLU A 207 20.30 26.29 -36.10
C GLU A 207 19.87 27.17 -37.29
N LYS A 208 18.57 27.35 -37.52
CA LYS A 208 18.08 28.30 -38.54
C LYS A 208 18.50 29.73 -38.22
N GLU A 209 18.32 30.17 -36.99
CA GLU A 209 18.68 31.53 -36.57
C GLU A 209 20.21 31.73 -36.60
N LYS A 210 21.00 30.74 -36.16
CA LYS A 210 22.46 30.78 -36.33
C LYS A 210 22.89 30.85 -37.79
N ARG A 211 22.17 30.18 -38.69
CA ARG A 211 22.47 30.23 -40.13
C ARG A 211 22.14 31.59 -40.74
N LYS A 212 20.97 32.16 -40.44
CA LYS A 212 20.62 33.52 -40.84
C LYS A 212 21.65 34.53 -40.32
N ALA A 213 22.00 34.46 -39.04
CA ALA A 213 23.01 35.34 -38.45
C ALA A 213 24.41 35.18 -39.08
N ARG A 214 24.75 34.00 -39.63
CA ARG A 214 25.99 33.78 -40.40
C ARG A 214 25.90 34.34 -41.82
N GLU A 215 24.74 34.22 -42.46
CA GLU A 215 24.48 34.77 -43.81
C GLU A 215 24.46 36.30 -43.76
N GLU A 216 23.76 36.91 -42.80
CA GLU A 216 23.78 38.37 -42.56
C GLU A 216 25.17 38.92 -42.24
N LYS A 217 26.00 38.15 -41.50
CA LYS A 217 27.40 38.51 -41.26
C LYS A 217 28.26 38.46 -42.52
N ARG A 218 27.98 37.52 -43.44
CA ARG A 218 28.70 37.41 -44.73
C ARG A 218 28.28 38.49 -45.72
N GLU A 219 27.00 38.88 -45.74
CA GLU A 219 26.51 39.98 -46.58
C GLU A 219 27.02 41.35 -46.10
N ASN A 220 27.24 41.50 -44.79
CA ASN A 220 27.81 42.70 -44.19
C ASN A 220 29.34 42.68 -44.09
N GLU A 221 30.03 41.65 -44.60
CA GLU A 221 31.49 41.67 -44.76
C GLU A 221 31.83 42.52 -46.01
N PRO A 222 32.45 43.70 -45.85
CA PRO A 222 32.80 44.52 -47.00
C PRO A 222 33.79 43.75 -47.88
N ALA A 223 33.49 43.67 -49.19
CA ALA A 223 34.42 43.13 -50.17
C ALA A 223 35.70 43.98 -50.14
N ASN A 224 36.74 43.49 -49.46
CA ASN A 224 38.05 44.07 -49.53
C ASN A 224 38.59 43.86 -50.95
N LEU A 225 38.87 45.00 -51.59
CA LEU A 225 39.53 45.26 -52.87
C LEU A 225 40.58 44.24 -53.30
#